data_AF-A0A348WIV4-F1
#
_entry.id   AF-A0A348WIV4-F1
#
_cell.length_a   1.000
_cell.length_b   1.000
_cell.length_c   1.000
_cell.angle_alpha   90.00
_cell.angle_beta   90.00
_cell.angle_gamma   90.00
#
_symmetry.space_group_name_H-M   'P 1'
#
loop_
_entity.id
_entity.type
_entity.pdbx_description
1 polymer ?
#
loop_
_entity_poly.entity_id
_entity_poly.type
_entity_poly.pdbx_seq_one_letter_code
_entity_poly.pdbx_strand_id
1 'polypeptide(L)' 'RAALYDEICALGSQAWMTGTGPELFAELGARAQHVEVRETAGASEVVQVGI' A
#
# COMPACT_ATOMS: atom_id res chain seq x y z
N ARG A 1 3.27 -10.22 8.58
CA ARG A 1 3.31 -8.85 9.14
C ARG A 1 1.96 -8.39 9.70
N ALA A 2 0.93 -9.26 9.75
CA ALA A 2 -0.42 -8.90 10.13
C ALA A 2 -0.51 -8.13 11.46
N ALA A 3 0.17 -8.59 12.50
CA ALA A 3 0.17 -7.92 13.81
C ALA A 3 0.69 -6.47 13.76
N LEU A 4 1.71 -6.18 12.94
CA LEU A 4 2.22 -4.82 12.77
C LEU A 4 1.19 -3.92 12.06
N TYR A 5 0.52 -4.46 11.03
CA TYR A 5 -0.52 -3.70 10.33
C TYR A 5 -1.75 -3.47 11.19
N ASP A 6 -2.09 -4.43 12.05
CA ASP A 6 -3.18 -4.29 13.02
C ASP A 6 -2.87 -3.19 14.04
N GLU A 7 -1.64 -3.13 14.54
CA GLU A 7 -1.17 -2.04 15.41
C GLU A 7 -1.23 -0.67 14.70
N ILE A 8 -0.79 -0.59 13.44
CA ILE A 8 -0.85 0.65 12.65
C ILE A 8 -2.30 1.11 12.44
N CYS A 9 -3.21 0.20 12.10
CA CYS A 9 -4.63 0.52 11.98
C CYS A 9 -5.24 0.96 13.32
N ALA A 10 -4.83 0.33 14.43
CA ALA A 10 -5.33 0.64 15.76
C ALA A 10 -4.90 2.03 16.28
N LEU A 11 -3.81 2.60 15.74
CA LEU A 11 -3.40 3.98 16.07
C LEU A 11 -4.41 5.03 15.63
N GLY A 12 -5.32 4.71 14.70
CA GLY A 12 -6.35 5.65 14.22
C GLY A 12 -5.82 6.85 13.44
N SER A 13 -4.56 6.79 13.00
CA SER A 13 -3.89 7.81 12.21
C SER A 13 -3.79 7.40 10.74
N GLN A 14 -3.57 8.38 9.86
CA GLN A 14 -3.24 8.10 8.46
C GLN A 14 -1.76 7.73 8.35
N ALA A 15 -1.47 6.53 7.87
CA ALA A 15 -0.12 6.06 7.59
C ALA A 15 0.09 5.82 6.10
N TRP A 16 1.28 6.16 5.60
CA TRP A 16 1.75 5.83 4.26
C TRP A 16 2.88 4.83 4.35
N MET A 17 2.86 3.83 3.49
CA MET A 17 3.89 2.81 3.40
C MET A 17 4.26 2.62 1.94
N THR A 18 5.55 2.42 1.67
CA THR A 18 6.07 2.20 0.31
C THR A 18 6.91 0.92 0.31
N GLY A 19 6.88 0.22 -0.82
CA GLY A 19 7.59 -1.04 -1.00
C GLY A 19 7.66 -1.38 -2.49
N THR A 20 8.62 -2.23 -2.85
CA THR A 20 8.89 -2.58 -4.25
C THR A 20 8.08 -3.79 -4.75
N GLY A 21 7.34 -4.47 -3.87
CA GLY A 21 6.54 -5.64 -4.19
C GLY A 21 5.18 -5.61 -3.48
N PRO A 22 4.08 -5.97 -4.17
CA PRO A 22 2.73 -5.97 -3.59
C PRO A 22 2.56 -6.99 -2.46
N GLU A 23 3.33 -8.08 -2.46
CA GLU A 23 3.32 -9.13 -1.44
C GLU A 23 3.68 -8.62 -0.04
N LEU A 24 4.41 -7.49 0.04
CA LEU A 24 4.71 -6.84 1.31
C LEU A 24 3.44 -6.35 2.01
N PHE A 25 2.38 -6.04 1.25
CA PHE A 25 1.16 -5.40 1.73
C PHE A 25 -0.07 -6.30 1.67
N ALA A 26 0.06 -7.53 1.18
CA ALA A 26 -1.07 -8.45 0.95
C ALA A 26 -1.96 -8.66 2.20
N GLU A 27 -1.39 -8.63 3.41
CA GLU A 27 -2.14 -8.80 4.67
C GLU A 27 -2.99 -7.58 5.07
N LEU A 28 -2.78 -6.40 4.45
CA LEU A 28 -3.69 -5.26 4.63
C LEU A 28 -5.00 -5.49 3.88
N GLY A 29 -4.96 -6.14 2.72
CA GLY A 29 -6.13 -6.38 1.88
C GLY A 29 -6.98 -5.12 1.70
N ALA A 30 -8.29 -5.24 1.91
CA ALA A 30 -9.22 -4.11 1.78
C ALA A 30 -9.08 -3.01 2.86
N ARG A 31 -8.20 -3.17 3.87
CA ARG A 31 -8.02 -2.19 4.95
C ARG A 31 -7.12 -1.01 4.57
N ALA A 32 -6.48 -1.07 3.41
CA ALA A 32 -5.64 0.00 2.88
C ALA A 32 -5.99 0.30 1.42
N GLN A 33 -5.80 1.56 1.02
CA GLN A 33 -5.80 1.93 -0.40
C GLN A 33 -4.48 1.47 -1.02
N HIS A 34 -4.57 0.73 -2.13
CA HIS A 34 -3.41 0.25 -2.86
C HIS A 34 -3.17 1.10 -4.10
N VAL A 35 -1.95 1.59 -4.22
CA VAL A 35 -1.51 2.45 -5.33
C VAL A 35 -0.21 1.89 -5.87
N GLU A 36 -0.19 1.62 -7.17
CA GLU A 36 1.02 1.30 -7.91
C GLU A 36 1.56 2.56 -8.56
N VAL A 37 2.86 2.81 -8.39
CA VAL A 37 3.57 3.86 -9.11
C VAL A 37 4.51 3.18 -10.10
N ARG A 38 4.34 3.48 -11.38
CA ARG A 38 5.17 2.93 -12.46
C ARG A 38 5.75 4.04 -13.32
N GLU A 39 6.82 3.73 -14.03
CA GLU A 39 7.40 4.64 -15.02
C GLU A 39 6.68 4.44 -16.37
N THR A 40 6.33 5.55 -17.04
CA THR A 40 5.78 5.55 -18.39
C THR A 40 6.28 6.78 -19.15
N ALA A 41 7.09 6.54 -20.18
CA ALA A 41 7.66 7.57 -21.07
C ALA A 41 8.44 8.70 -20.35
N GLY A 42 9.23 8.34 -19.34
CA GLY A 42 10.02 9.25 -18.51
C GLY A 42 9.23 9.91 -17.38
N ALA A 43 7.95 9.57 -17.19
CA ALA A 43 7.09 10.14 -16.17
C ALA A 43 6.60 9.08 -15.17
N SER A 44 6.38 9.49 -13.92
CA SER A 44 5.72 8.64 -12.93
C SER A 44 4.22 8.64 -13.15
N GLU A 45 3.65 7.47 -13.43
CA GLU A 45 2.21 7.23 -13.52
C GLU A 45 1.71 6.55 -12.24
N VAL A 46 0.55 7.01 -11.75
CA VAL A 46 -0.12 6.48 -10.57
C VAL A 46 -1.35 5.69 -10.99
N VAL A 47 -1.45 4.42 -10.58
CA VAL A 47 -2.59 3.55 -10.87
C VAL A 47 -3.17 3.04 -9.55
N GLN A 48 -4.48 3.20 -9.37
CA GLN A 48 -5.17 2.59 -8.24
C GLN A 48 -5.41 1.11 -8.54
N VAL A 49 -4.93 0.23 -7.66
CA VAL A 49 -5.04 -1.22 -7.82
C VAL A 49 -6.11 -1.73 -6.88
N GLY A 50 -7.10 -2.44 -7.40
CA GLY A 50 -8.09 -3.13 -6.59
C GLY A 50 -7.50 -4.44 -6.06
N ILE A 51 -7.52 -4.64 -4.75
CA ILE A 51 -7.26 -5.92 -4.08
C ILE A 51 -8.58 -6.44 -3.52
#